data_AF-A0AA42IBS2-F1
#
_entry.id   AF-A0AA42IBS2-F1
#
_cell.length_a   1.000
_cell.length_b   1.000
_cell.length_c   1.000
_cell.angle_alpha   90.00
_cell.angle_beta   90.00
_cell.angle_gamma   90.00
#
_symmetry.space_group_name_H-M   'P 1'
#
loop_
_entity.id
_entity.type
_entity.pdbx_description
1 polymer ?
#
loop_
_entity_poly.entity_id
_entity_poly.type
_entity_poly.pdbx_seq_one_letter_code
_entity_poly.pdbx_strand_id
1 'polypeptide(L)' 'MKSYQLSPTQIQTLVPHMGSCIASDMITVRGLKVAYMYREEAQSSDESGWVFFIG' A
#
# COMPACT_ATOMS: atom_id res chain seq x y z
N MET A 1 -14.22 -9.51 -8.72
CA MET A 1 -13.58 -8.18 -8.64
C MET A 1 -13.34 -7.88 -7.17
N LYS A 2 -12.15 -7.41 -6.77
CA LYS A 2 -11.91 -6.99 -5.38
C LYS A 2 -12.66 -5.69 -5.09
N SER A 3 -13.21 -5.54 -3.90
CA SER A 3 -13.85 -4.31 -3.41
C SER A 3 -12.90 -3.66 -2.40
N TYR A 4 -12.40 -2.48 -2.70
CA TYR A 4 -11.49 -1.74 -1.82
C TYR A 4 -12.26 -0.92 -0.80
N GLN A 5 -11.65 -0.72 0.38
CA GLN A 5 -12.26 0.06 1.46
C GLN A 5 -12.41 1.55 1.12
N LEU A 6 -11.49 2.08 0.31
CA LEU A 6 -11.49 3.48 -0.14
C LEU A 6 -11.65 3.54 -1.65
N SER A 7 -12.47 4.47 -2.12
CA SER A 7 -12.51 4.88 -3.53
C SER A 7 -11.31 5.78 -3.86
N PRO A 8 -10.93 5.92 -5.14
CA PRO A 8 -9.88 6.86 -5.55
C PRO A 8 -10.10 8.30 -5.08
N THR A 9 -11.36 8.74 -4.98
CA THR A 9 -11.71 10.10 -4.52
C THR A 9 -11.57 10.31 -3.01
N GLN A 10 -11.46 9.23 -2.23
CA GLN A 10 -11.24 9.28 -0.79
C GLN A 10 -9.74 9.24 -0.42
N ILE A 11 -8.85 8.97 -1.38
CA ILE A 11 -7.41 8.91 -1.14
C ILE A 11 -6.85 10.33 -1.11
N GLN A 12 -6.28 10.70 0.04
CA GLN A 12 -5.59 11.97 0.21
C GLN A 12 -4.09 11.82 -0.07
N THR A 13 -3.55 12.66 -0.94
CA THR A 13 -2.10 12.74 -1.20
C THR A 13 -1.41 13.45 -0.04
N LEU A 14 -0.64 12.71 0.77
CA LEU A 14 0.13 13.25 1.90
C LEU A 14 1.61 13.51 1.55
N VAL A 15 2.14 12.76 0.58
CA VAL A 15 3.54 12.84 0.14
C VAL A 15 3.60 12.76 -1.39
N PRO A 16 4.68 13.25 -2.03
CA PRO A 16 4.91 13.04 -3.46
C PRO A 16 4.94 11.56 -3.83
N HIS A 17 4.70 11.24 -5.11
CA HIS A 17 4.75 9.85 -5.59
C HIS A 17 6.16 9.26 -5.41
N MET A 18 6.26 8.08 -4.77
CA MET A 18 7.53 7.41 -4.45
C MET A 18 7.67 6.02 -5.11
N GLY A 19 6.84 5.72 -6.11
CA GLY A 19 6.74 4.39 -6.71
C GLY A 19 5.64 3.53 -6.08
N SER A 20 5.44 2.36 -6.67
CA SER A 20 4.48 1.34 -6.23
C SER A 20 5.00 0.55 -5.03
N CYS A 21 4.09 -0.13 -4.32
CA CYS A 21 4.40 -0.94 -3.15
C CYS A 21 3.44 -2.14 -3.05
N ILE A 22 3.78 -3.09 -2.17
CA ILE A 22 2.89 -4.19 -1.80
C ILE A 22 2.16 -3.82 -0.50
N ALA A 23 0.83 -3.92 -0.52
CA ALA A 23 0.00 -3.75 0.66
C ALA A 23 -1.02 -4.89 0.75
N SER A 24 -1.12 -5.52 1.93
CA SER A 24 -2.04 -6.64 2.13
C SER A 24 -3.52 -6.24 2.00
N ASP A 25 -4.37 -7.19 1.61
CA ASP A 25 -5.83 -6.99 1.54
C ASP A 25 -6.44 -6.62 2.91
N MET A 26 -5.80 -7.00 4.01
CA MET A 26 -6.24 -6.59 5.35
C MET A 26 -6.23 -5.06 5.50
N ILE A 27 -5.32 -4.37 4.81
CA ILE A 27 -5.23 -2.91 4.75
C ILE A 27 -6.20 -2.36 3.68
N THR A 28 -6.05 -2.80 2.43
CA THR A 28 -6.71 -2.16 1.28
C THR A 28 -8.18 -2.55 1.10
N VAL A 29 -8.59 -3.72 1.60
CA VAL A 29 -9.96 -4.25 1.50
C VAL A 29 -10.68 -4.20 2.84
N ARG A 30 -10.02 -4.58 3.94
CA ARG A 30 -10.66 -4.60 5.28
C ARG A 30 -10.46 -3.31 6.09
N GLY A 31 -9.64 -2.38 5.60
CA GLY A 31 -9.43 -1.08 6.24
C GLY A 31 -8.66 -1.14 7.56
N LEU A 32 -7.92 -2.21 7.83
CA LEU A 32 -7.09 -2.29 9.02
C LEU A 32 -5.86 -1.40 8.92
N LYS A 33 -5.36 -0.96 10.07
CA LYS A 33 -4.19 -0.09 10.15
C LYS A 33 -2.91 -0.86 9.84
N VAL A 34 -1.95 -0.16 9.23
CA VAL A 34 -0.57 -0.64 9.11
C VAL A 34 0.03 -0.72 10.51
N ALA A 35 0.68 -1.85 10.83
CA ALA A 35 1.40 -2.01 12.09
C ALA A 35 2.92 -2.03 11.86
N TYR A 36 3.38 -2.68 10.79
CA TYR A 36 4.78 -2.72 10.43
C TYR A 36 4.97 -2.69 8.92
N MET A 37 6.17 -2.31 8.51
CA MET A 37 6.61 -2.26 7.13
C MET A 37 8.08 -2.65 7.04
N TYR A 38 8.46 -3.26 5.94
CA TYR A 38 9.85 -3.56 5.62
C TYR A 38 10.10 -3.37 4.13
N ARG A 39 11.36 -3.47 3.72
CA ARG A 39 11.78 -3.24 2.34
C ARG A 39 12.40 -4.51 1.74
N GLU A 40 11.94 -4.87 0.56
CA GLU A 40 12.53 -5.90 -0.30
C GLU A 40 13.28 -5.24 -1.46
N GLU A 41 14.06 -6.05 -2.19
CA GLU A 41 14.66 -5.62 -3.45
C GLU A 41 13.56 -5.33 -4.47
N ALA A 42 13.57 -4.12 -5.03
CA ALA A 42 12.57 -3.70 -6.02
C ALA A 42 12.73 -4.52 -7.30
N GLN A 43 11.63 -5.03 -7.86
CA GLN A 43 11.65 -5.87 -9.06
C GLN A 43 11.58 -5.05 -10.35
N SER A 44 11.29 -3.74 -10.25
CA SER A 44 11.23 -2.82 -11.38
C SER A 44 11.59 -1.39 -10.96
N SER A 45 11.88 -0.52 -11.93
CA SER A 45 12.17 0.90 -11.69
C SER A 45 11.02 1.66 -11.04
N ASP A 46 9.80 1.19 -11.22
CA ASP A 46 8.58 1.83 -10.71
C ASP A 46 8.15 1.26 -9.35
N GLU A 47 8.88 0.29 -8.80
CA GLU A 47 8.62 -0.32 -7.50
C GLU A 47 9.55 0.25 -6.44
N SER A 48 8.97 0.67 -5.32
CA SER A 48 9.73 1.23 -4.20
C SER A 48 10.46 0.17 -3.35
N GLY A 49 10.01 -1.09 -3.45
CA GLY A 49 10.39 -2.21 -2.60
C GLY A 49 9.68 -2.23 -1.24
N TRP A 50 8.80 -1.27 -0.94
CA TRP A 50 8.08 -1.26 0.34
C TRP A 50 6.97 -2.32 0.40
N VAL A 51 6.90 -3.01 1.54
CA VAL A 51 5.87 -3.99 1.83
C VAL A 51 5.19 -3.66 3.16
N PHE A 52 3.87 -3.50 3.15
CA PHE A 52 3.06 -3.06 4.28
C PHE A 52 2.13 -4.16 4.80
N PHE A 53 2.18 -4.40 6.10
CA PHE A 53 1.39 -5.42 6.79
C PHE A 53 0.65 -4.90 8.01
N ILE A 54 -0.40 -5.64 8.36
CA ILE A 54 -1.12 -5.50 9.62
C ILE A 54 -0.39 -6.23 10.75
N GLY A 55 -0.72 -5.89 11.99
CA GLY A 55 -0.25 -6.53 13.22
C GLY A 55 -1.23 -6.26 14.33
#